data_AF-W2Y0Q0-F1
#
_entry.id   AF-W2Y0Q0-F1
#
_cell.length_a   1.000
_cell.length_b   1.000
_cell.length_c   1.000
_cell.angle_alpha   90.00
_cell.angle_beta   90.00
_cell.angle_gamma   90.00
#
_symmetry.space_group_name_H-M   'P 1'
#
loop_
_entity.id
_entity.type
_entity.pdbx_description
1 polymer ?
#
loop_
_entity_poly.entity_id
_entity_poly.type
_entity_poly.pdbx_seq_one_letter_code
_entity_poly.pdbx_strand_id
1 'polypeptide(L)'
;MHWHTKVVRSAGDAATYMQLVGRSNECTKLIKAGKLKEAEALLRDVLASKPAAGFDEVSIALTQNELGGVLRQLGELDEALELLMKALEVRDHADEESGITIALRDGNFTREEIGKVYEAKGDCSKALEVRQPDKRICGNEACEALDYEVGKLQACSRCKCVFYCGKTCQRHDWKNRHKPLCQPEKAAKAS
;
A
#
# COMPACT_ATOMS: atom_id res chain seq x y z
N MET A 1 -24.43 -1.06 -3.38
CA MET A 1 -24.67 -1.57 -2.02
C MET A 1 -24.84 -0.35 -1.13
N HIS A 2 -25.83 -0.30 -0.24
CA HIS A 2 -26.06 0.86 0.62
C HIS A 2 -25.12 0.79 1.82
N TRP A 3 -24.10 1.64 1.86
CA TRP A 3 -23.18 1.76 2.99
C TRP A 3 -23.90 2.45 4.15
N HIS A 4 -24.37 1.66 5.11
CA HIS A 4 -24.95 2.20 6.33
C HIS A 4 -23.85 2.85 7.17
N THR A 5 -23.86 4.18 7.25
CA THR A 5 -23.09 4.91 8.27
C THR A 5 -23.60 4.43 9.64
N LYS A 6 -22.84 3.58 10.33
CA LYS A 6 -23.11 3.25 11.73
C LYS A 6 -22.79 4.49 12.56
N VAL A 7 -23.81 5.33 12.78
CA VAL A 7 -23.73 6.42 13.74
C VAL A 7 -23.37 5.82 15.10
N VAL A 8 -22.26 6.27 15.69
CA VAL A 8 -21.78 5.91 17.03
C VAL A 8 -22.93 6.09 18.03
N ARG A 9 -23.42 5.01 18.66
CA ARG A 9 -24.71 5.00 19.37
C ARG A 9 -24.60 5.29 20.87
N SER A 10 -23.39 5.39 21.41
CA SER A 10 -23.16 5.70 22.83
C SER A 10 -21.80 6.36 23.08
N ALA A 11 -21.64 6.98 24.25
CA ALA A 11 -20.36 7.54 24.69
C ALA A 11 -19.24 6.48 24.82
N GLY A 12 -19.60 5.23 25.13
CA GLY A 12 -18.65 4.10 25.16
C GLY A 12 -18.13 3.72 23.78
N ASP A 13 -18.97 3.83 22.76
CA ASP A 13 -18.57 3.59 21.36
C ASP A 13 -17.61 4.69 20.88
N ALA A 14 -17.85 5.95 21.26
CA ALA A 14 -16.97 7.08 20.93
C ALA A 14 -15.59 6.94 21.59
N ALA A 15 -15.53 6.52 22.86
CA ALA A 15 -14.26 6.27 23.55
C ALA A 15 -13.45 5.15 22.88
N THR A 16 -14.12 4.06 22.50
CA THR A 16 -13.51 2.93 21.80
C THR A 16 -12.97 3.35 20.43
N TYR A 17 -13.74 4.14 19.68
CA TYR A 17 -13.31 4.69 18.40
C TYR A 17 -12.03 5.53 18.55
N MET A 18 -12.03 6.48 19.49
CA MET A 18 -10.88 7.35 19.74
C MET A 18 -9.64 6.58 20.21
N GLN A 19 -9.83 5.53 21.02
CA GLN A 19 -8.75 4.64 21.42
C GLN A 19 -8.11 3.95 20.20
N LEU A 20 -8.91 3.45 19.26
CA LEU A 20 -8.41 2.80 18.06
C LEU A 20 -7.68 3.77 17.12
N VAL A 21 -8.13 5.03 17.02
CA VAL A 21 -7.39 6.09 16.34
C VAL A 21 -6.02 6.34 17.00
N GLY A 22 -5.99 6.43 18.33
CA GLY A 22 -4.75 6.57 19.10
C GLY A 22 -3.76 5.45 18.84
N ARG A 23 -4.25 4.20 18.81
CA ARG A 23 -3.44 3.01 18.52
C ARG A 23 -2.95 2.96 17.07
N SER A 24 -3.76 3.43 16.12
CA SER A 24 -3.33 3.55 14.72
C SER A 24 -2.16 4.55 14.59
N ASN A 25 -2.23 5.68 15.31
CA ASN A 25 -1.13 6.65 15.38
C ASN A 25 0.13 6.06 16.05
N GLU A 26 -0.04 5.20 17.05
CA GLU A 26 1.06 4.47 17.66
C GLU A 26 1.72 3.48 16.68
N CYS A 27 0.93 2.75 15.89
CA CYS A 27 1.46 1.91 14.81
C CYS A 27 2.37 2.71 13.87
N THR A 28 1.94 3.89 13.43
CA THR A 28 2.76 4.75 12.56
C THR A 28 4.10 5.10 13.20
N LYS A 29 4.14 5.35 14.51
CA LYS A 29 5.40 5.63 15.24
C LYS A 29 6.28 4.39 15.32
N LEU A 30 5.71 3.22 15.60
CA LEU A 30 6.44 1.95 15.65
C LEU A 30 7.07 1.61 14.30
N ILE A 31 6.32 1.79 13.20
CA ILE A 31 6.82 1.57 11.83
C ILE A 31 8.00 2.50 11.54
N LYS A 32 7.88 3.81 11.83
CA LYS A 32 8.97 4.78 11.65
C LYS A 32 10.20 4.47 12.49
N ALA A 33 10.02 3.85 13.65
CA ALA A 33 11.10 3.40 14.52
C ALA A 33 11.70 2.04 14.11
N GLY A 34 11.18 1.39 13.07
CA GLY A 34 11.60 0.05 12.63
C GLY A 34 11.15 -1.10 13.54
N LYS A 35 10.23 -0.83 14.48
CA LYS A 35 9.68 -1.83 15.42
C LYS A 35 8.55 -2.62 14.78
N LEU A 36 8.86 -3.35 13.71
CA LEU A 36 7.87 -3.95 12.82
C LEU A 36 7.03 -5.04 13.49
N LYS A 37 7.60 -5.86 14.38
CA LYS A 37 6.83 -6.90 15.09
C LYS A 37 5.85 -6.33 16.12
N GLU A 38 6.22 -5.25 16.80
CA GLU A 38 5.31 -4.51 17.68
C GLU A 38 4.18 -3.88 16.86
N ALA A 39 4.50 -3.27 15.72
CA ALA A 39 3.50 -2.70 14.80
C ALA A 39 2.55 -3.76 14.24
N GLU A 40 3.08 -4.93 13.85
CA GLU A 40 2.27 -6.07 13.36
C GLU A 40 1.21 -6.48 14.39
N ALA A 41 1.64 -6.73 15.63
CA ALA A 41 0.74 -7.14 16.71
C ALA A 41 -0.35 -6.07 16.97
N LEU A 42 0.02 -4.80 16.99
CA LEU A 42 -0.91 -3.70 17.22
C LEU A 42 -1.91 -3.53 16.06
N LEU A 43 -1.45 -3.62 14.81
CA LEU A 43 -2.31 -3.53 13.62
C LEU A 43 -3.31 -4.67 13.53
N ARG A 44 -2.93 -5.91 13.88
CA ARG A 44 -3.85 -7.05 13.91
C ARG A 44 -4.98 -6.83 14.91
N ASP A 45 -4.67 -6.32 16.10
CA ASP A 45 -5.68 -6.05 17.12
C ASP A 45 -6.59 -4.88 16.73
N VAL A 46 -6.03 -3.80 16.16
CA VAL A 46 -6.82 -2.69 15.61
C VAL A 46 -7.76 -3.19 14.53
N LEU A 47 -7.27 -4.00 13.58
CA LEU A 47 -8.06 -4.54 12.48
C LEU A 47 -9.23 -5.41 12.97
N ALA A 48 -8.99 -6.25 13.98
CA ALA A 48 -10.04 -7.07 14.60
C ALA A 48 -11.12 -6.24 15.31
N SER A 49 -10.75 -5.06 15.85
CA SER A 49 -11.64 -4.23 16.66
C SER A 49 -12.46 -3.21 15.86
N LYS A 50 -11.94 -2.75 14.71
CA LYS A 50 -12.56 -1.70 13.87
C LYS A 50 -14.03 -1.96 13.50
N PRO A 51 -14.45 -3.16 13.05
CA PRO A 51 -15.85 -3.39 12.66
C PRO A 51 -16.84 -3.21 13.82
N ALA A 52 -16.47 -3.65 15.02
CA ALA A 52 -17.31 -3.50 16.21
C ALA A 52 -17.40 -2.04 16.68
N ALA A 53 -16.31 -1.28 16.50
CA ALA A 53 -16.25 0.15 16.81
C ALA A 53 -16.91 1.06 15.76
N GLY A 54 -17.47 0.50 14.68
CA GLY A 54 -18.25 1.25 13.69
C GLY A 54 -17.43 1.96 12.62
N PHE A 55 -16.16 1.61 12.44
CA PHE A 55 -15.36 2.09 11.31
C PHE A 55 -15.95 1.58 9.99
N ASP A 56 -15.90 2.42 8.96
CA ASP A 56 -16.29 2.04 7.60
C ASP A 56 -15.25 1.12 6.93
N GLU A 57 -15.62 0.57 5.78
CA GLU A 57 -14.76 -0.35 5.04
C GLU A 57 -13.49 0.31 4.52
N VAL A 58 -13.54 1.60 4.15
CA VAL A 58 -12.36 2.34 3.69
C VAL A 58 -11.32 2.45 4.81
N SER A 59 -11.74 2.74 6.04
CA SER A 59 -10.86 2.78 7.20
C SER A 59 -10.30 1.40 7.55
N ILE A 60 -11.09 0.34 7.39
CA ILE A 60 -10.63 -1.04 7.57
C ILE A 60 -9.57 -1.37 6.49
N ALA A 61 -9.82 -1.04 5.23
CA ALA A 61 -8.91 -1.23 4.11
C ALA A 61 -7.59 -0.46 4.27
N LEU A 62 -7.62 0.74 4.84
CA LEU A 62 -6.40 1.48 5.18
C LEU A 62 -5.52 0.67 6.16
N THR A 63 -6.10 0.10 7.21
CA THR A 63 -5.36 -0.73 8.17
C THR A 63 -4.88 -2.05 7.56
N GLN A 64 -5.67 -2.66 6.68
CA GLN A 64 -5.20 -3.82 5.90
C GLN A 64 -3.98 -3.47 5.04
N ASN A 65 -3.99 -2.30 4.40
CA ASN A 65 -2.86 -1.82 3.61
C ASN A 65 -1.61 -1.56 4.47
N GLU A 66 -1.77 -0.91 5.62
CA GLU A 66 -0.67 -0.70 6.58
C GLU A 66 -0.07 -2.02 7.08
N LEU A 67 -0.93 -2.98 7.47
CA LEU A 67 -0.49 -4.31 7.90
C LEU A 67 0.21 -5.06 6.76
N GLY A 68 -0.31 -4.98 5.54
CA GLY A 68 0.33 -5.55 4.36
C GLY A 68 1.73 -4.98 4.11
N GLY A 69 1.91 -3.66 4.26
CA GLY A 69 3.22 -3.01 4.19
C GLY A 69 4.20 -3.48 5.27
N VAL A 70 3.72 -3.68 6.51
CA VAL A 70 4.52 -4.22 7.62
C VAL A 70 4.91 -5.68 7.36
N LEU A 71 3.95 -6.52 6.97
CA LEU A 71 4.18 -7.93 6.65
C LEU A 71 5.17 -8.09 5.49
N ARG A 72 5.08 -7.23 4.47
CA ARG A 72 6.07 -7.18 3.38
C ARG A 72 7.48 -6.95 3.91
N GLN A 73 7.66 -5.99 4.82
CA GLN A 73 8.98 -5.71 5.41
C GLN A 73 9.48 -6.84 6.31
N LEU A 74 8.56 -7.61 6.91
CA LEU A 74 8.87 -8.79 7.71
C LEU A 74 9.12 -10.06 6.88
N GLY A 75 8.80 -10.04 5.58
CA GLY A 75 8.97 -11.19 4.68
C GLY A 75 7.75 -12.13 4.61
N GLU A 76 6.64 -11.79 5.26
CA GLU A 76 5.38 -12.55 5.23
C GLU A 76 4.58 -12.21 3.96
N LEU A 77 5.15 -12.54 2.80
CA LEU A 77 4.72 -11.99 1.50
C LEU A 77 3.35 -12.50 1.02
N ASP A 78 2.96 -13.72 1.39
CA ASP A 78 1.67 -14.30 0.97
C ASP A 78 0.51 -13.64 1.70
N GLU A 79 0.62 -13.48 3.02
CA GLU A 79 -0.39 -12.80 3.82
C GLU A 79 -0.45 -11.30 3.49
N ALA A 80 0.71 -10.66 3.27
CA ALA A 80 0.76 -9.28 2.81
C ALA A 80 -0.05 -9.09 1.52
N LEU A 81 0.11 -10.00 0.55
CA LEU A 81 -0.61 -9.95 -0.72
C LEU A 81 -2.12 -10.13 -0.52
N GLU A 82 -2.55 -11.08 0.31
CA GLU A 82 -3.97 -11.30 0.58
C GLU A 82 -4.64 -10.04 1.17
N LEU A 83 -4.02 -9.44 2.18
CA LEU A 83 -4.55 -8.23 2.82
C LEU A 83 -4.57 -7.03 1.87
N LEU A 84 -3.49 -6.82 1.11
CA LEU A 84 -3.40 -5.71 0.16
C LEU A 84 -4.41 -5.85 -0.99
N MET A 85 -4.68 -7.07 -1.48
CA MET A 85 -5.66 -7.29 -2.54
C MET A 85 -7.09 -6.98 -2.04
N LYS A 86 -7.44 -7.35 -0.79
CA LYS A 86 -8.71 -6.96 -0.15
C LYS A 86 -8.80 -5.44 0.02
N ALA A 87 -7.72 -4.81 0.49
CA ALA A 87 -7.67 -3.36 0.64
C ALA A 87 -7.84 -2.63 -0.70
N LEU A 88 -7.23 -3.17 -1.77
CA LEU A 88 -7.31 -2.60 -3.11
C LEU A 88 -8.74 -2.60 -3.63
N GLU A 89 -9.49 -3.70 -3.47
CA GLU A 89 -10.87 -3.79 -3.94
C GLU A 89 -11.74 -2.65 -3.37
N VAL A 90 -11.65 -2.41 -2.06
CA VAL A 90 -12.42 -1.36 -1.38
C VAL A 90 -11.93 0.04 -1.78
N ARG A 91 -10.61 0.26 -1.77
CA ARG A 91 -10.03 1.59 -2.04
C ARG A 91 -10.17 2.02 -3.50
N ASP A 92 -10.00 1.10 -4.45
CA ASP A 92 -10.18 1.37 -5.89
C ASP A 92 -11.66 1.68 -6.19
N HIS A 93 -12.60 0.95 -5.56
CA HIS A 93 -14.02 1.24 -5.68
C HIS A 93 -14.41 2.61 -5.09
N ALA A 94 -13.89 2.94 -3.90
CA ALA A 94 -14.16 4.23 -3.24
C ALA A 94 -13.61 5.42 -4.06
N ASP A 95 -12.42 5.25 -4.67
CA ASP A 95 -11.84 6.24 -5.59
C ASP A 95 -12.74 6.45 -6.82
N GLU A 96 -13.26 5.37 -7.41
CA GLU A 96 -14.16 5.42 -8.57
C GLU A 96 -15.50 6.09 -8.22
N GLU A 97 -16.13 5.72 -7.11
CA GLU A 97 -17.39 6.30 -6.64
C GLU A 97 -17.25 7.80 -6.35
N SER A 98 -16.10 8.20 -5.81
CA SER A 98 -15.78 9.60 -5.52
C SER A 98 -15.33 10.41 -6.75
N GLY A 99 -15.15 9.75 -7.91
CA GLY A 99 -14.67 10.39 -9.15
C GLY A 99 -13.22 10.90 -9.05
N ILE A 100 -12.39 10.30 -8.20
CA ILE A 100 -11.00 10.72 -7.98
C ILE A 100 -10.14 10.25 -9.15
N THR A 101 -9.62 11.21 -9.93
CA THR A 101 -8.83 10.96 -11.15
C THR A 101 -7.34 11.30 -11.02
N ILE A 102 -6.92 11.85 -9.89
CA ILE A 102 -5.49 12.15 -9.65
C ILE A 102 -4.69 10.86 -9.47
N ALA A 103 -3.41 10.89 -9.84
CA ALA A 103 -2.52 9.72 -9.71
C ALA A 103 -2.32 9.27 -8.25
N LEU A 104 -2.33 10.22 -7.31
CA LEU A 104 -2.16 10.00 -5.87
C LEU A 104 -3.46 9.65 -5.15
N ARG A 105 -4.17 8.66 -5.69
CA ARG A 105 -5.38 8.10 -5.10
C ARG A 105 -5.08 6.80 -4.35
N ASP A 106 -6.00 6.43 -3.47
CA ASP A 106 -5.82 5.38 -2.47
C ASP A 106 -5.59 3.99 -3.09
N GLY A 107 -6.32 3.67 -4.16
CA GLY A 107 -6.12 2.44 -4.94
C GLY A 107 -4.71 2.37 -5.52
N ASN A 108 -4.16 3.47 -6.04
CA ASN A 108 -2.83 3.49 -6.65
C ASN A 108 -1.71 3.31 -5.60
N PHE A 109 -1.86 3.85 -4.39
CA PHE A 109 -0.96 3.54 -3.28
C PHE A 109 -0.95 2.06 -2.92
N THR A 110 -2.13 1.44 -2.88
CA THR A 110 -2.26 -0.01 -2.61
C THR A 110 -1.63 -0.85 -3.72
N ARG A 111 -1.85 -0.47 -5.00
CA ARG A 111 -1.23 -1.13 -6.17
C ARG A 111 0.30 -1.08 -6.10
N GLU A 112 0.85 0.03 -5.66
CA GLU A 112 2.30 0.17 -5.49
C GLU A 112 2.84 -0.74 -4.40
N GLU A 113 2.16 -0.85 -3.25
CA GLU A 113 2.55 -1.81 -2.20
C GLU A 113 2.45 -3.27 -2.69
N ILE A 114 1.41 -3.63 -3.42
CA ILE A 114 1.29 -4.96 -4.05
C ILE A 114 2.44 -5.20 -5.03
N GLY A 115 2.79 -4.20 -5.84
CA GLY A 115 3.92 -4.25 -6.75
C GLY A 115 5.24 -4.55 -6.03
N LYS A 116 5.46 -3.94 -4.86
CA LYS A 116 6.63 -4.20 -4.01
C LYS A 116 6.61 -5.60 -3.39
N VAL A 117 5.44 -6.14 -3.04
CA VAL A 117 5.33 -7.54 -2.61
C VAL A 117 5.76 -8.47 -3.74
N TYR A 118 5.28 -8.25 -4.96
CA TYR A 118 5.68 -9.06 -6.11
C TYR A 118 7.16 -8.91 -6.46
N GLU A 119 7.75 -7.72 -6.33
CA GLU A 119 9.22 -7.54 -6.41
C GLU A 119 9.95 -8.43 -5.38
N ALA A 120 9.49 -8.44 -4.13
CA ALA A 120 10.09 -9.26 -3.07
C ALA A 120 9.94 -10.76 -3.33
N LYS A 121 8.83 -11.18 -3.97
CA LYS A 121 8.61 -12.56 -4.45
C LYS A 121 9.40 -12.91 -5.71
N GLY A 122 10.07 -11.93 -6.34
CA GLY A 122 10.79 -12.12 -7.60
C GLY A 122 9.90 -12.20 -8.84
N ASP A 123 8.65 -11.76 -8.75
CA ASP A 123 7.68 -11.79 -9.84
C ASP A 123 7.49 -10.40 -10.46
N CYS A 124 8.51 -9.96 -11.20
CA CYS A 124 8.51 -8.65 -11.86
C CYS A 124 7.37 -8.51 -12.88
N SER A 125 6.91 -9.61 -13.48
CA SER A 125 5.77 -9.62 -14.40
C SER A 125 4.46 -9.25 -13.69
N LYS A 126 4.16 -9.88 -12.55
CA LYS A 126 2.98 -9.50 -11.76
C LYS A 126 3.10 -8.11 -11.13
N ALA A 127 4.32 -7.70 -10.74
CA ALA A 127 4.56 -6.33 -10.28
C ALA A 127 4.22 -5.29 -11.37
N LEU A 128 4.51 -5.59 -12.64
CA LEU A 128 4.13 -4.72 -13.75
C LEU A 128 2.62 -4.75 -14.04
N GLU A 129 1.99 -5.93 -13.95
CA GLU A 129 0.55 -6.12 -14.20
C GLU A 129 -0.31 -5.29 -13.24
N VAL A 130 0.03 -5.27 -11.94
CA VAL A 130 -0.70 -4.47 -10.95
C VAL A 130 -0.45 -2.96 -11.13
N ARG A 131 0.75 -2.59 -11.58
CA ARG A 131 1.18 -1.20 -11.90
C ARG A 131 0.76 -0.81 -13.32
N GLN A 132 -0.55 -0.81 -13.57
CA GLN A 132 -1.13 -0.40 -14.86
C GLN A 132 -0.66 1.01 -15.26
N PRO A 133 -0.42 1.31 -16.56
CA PRO A 133 0.17 2.58 -17.00
C PRO A 133 -0.45 3.87 -16.43
N ASP A 134 -1.76 3.88 -16.27
CA ASP A 134 -2.60 4.97 -15.74
C ASP A 134 -2.67 5.01 -14.20
N LYS A 135 -2.18 3.95 -13.52
CA LYS A 135 -2.29 3.75 -12.06
C LYS A 135 -0.93 3.76 -11.36
N ARG A 136 0.15 4.06 -12.08
CA ARG A 136 1.51 4.08 -11.54
C ARG A 136 1.75 5.32 -10.69
N ILE A 137 2.43 5.12 -9.57
CA ILE A 137 3.03 6.16 -8.75
C ILE A 137 4.53 5.91 -8.60
N CYS A 138 5.25 6.81 -7.94
CA CYS A 138 6.66 6.63 -7.64
C CYS A 138 6.86 5.48 -6.62
N GLY A 139 7.70 4.50 -6.94
CA GLY A 139 8.00 3.38 -6.05
C GLY A 139 9.00 3.68 -4.93
N ASN A 140 9.57 4.90 -4.88
CA ASN A 140 10.41 5.32 -3.77
C ASN A 140 9.53 5.71 -2.56
N GLU A 141 9.68 5.00 -1.45
CA GLU A 141 8.91 5.22 -0.21
C GLU A 141 9.17 6.58 0.45
N ALA A 142 10.31 7.19 0.15
CA ALA A 142 10.66 8.53 0.61
C ALA A 142 10.31 9.62 -0.42
N CYS A 143 9.44 9.33 -1.39
CA CYS A 143 9.03 10.32 -2.38
C CYS A 143 8.02 11.30 -1.80
N GLU A 144 8.29 12.59 -1.91
CA GLU A 144 7.44 13.69 -1.43
C GLU A 144 6.75 14.45 -2.58
N ALA A 145 6.95 14.01 -3.83
CA ALA A 145 6.31 14.64 -4.98
C ALA A 145 4.80 14.35 -4.99
N LEU A 146 4.01 15.39 -5.30
CA LEU A 146 2.54 15.37 -5.23
C LEU A 146 1.86 15.47 -6.60
N ASP A 147 2.63 15.70 -7.66
CA ASP A 147 2.17 16.15 -8.98
C ASP A 147 2.57 15.16 -10.09
N TYR A 148 2.31 13.86 -9.89
CA TYR A 148 2.62 12.86 -10.90
C TYR A 148 1.76 13.05 -12.15
N GLU A 149 2.41 13.31 -13.28
CA GLU A 149 1.79 13.26 -14.58
C GLU A 149 1.73 11.80 -15.09
N VAL A 150 0.53 11.37 -15.49
CA VAL A 150 0.32 10.04 -16.07
C VAL A 150 1.27 9.84 -17.26
N GLY A 151 1.98 8.71 -17.27
CA GLY A 151 2.91 8.36 -18.34
C GLY A 151 4.29 9.02 -18.28
N LYS A 152 4.57 9.95 -17.34
CA LYS A 152 5.90 10.59 -17.22
C LYS A 152 6.87 9.90 -16.25
N LEU A 153 6.43 8.86 -15.54
CA LEU A 153 7.30 8.13 -14.63
C LEU A 153 8.37 7.33 -15.39
N GLN A 154 9.60 7.37 -14.89
CA GLN A 154 10.76 6.68 -15.42
C GLN A 154 10.81 5.25 -14.89
N ALA A 155 10.75 4.26 -15.77
CA ALA A 155 10.94 2.87 -15.38
C ALA A 155 12.39 2.59 -14.98
N CYS A 156 12.59 1.70 -14.00
CA CYS A 156 13.91 1.15 -13.70
C CYS A 156 14.53 0.58 -14.98
N SER A 157 15.74 1.03 -15.32
CA SER A 157 16.39 0.69 -16.60
C SER A 157 16.69 -0.80 -16.76
N ARG A 158 16.73 -1.56 -15.66
CA ARG A 158 17.07 -2.99 -15.64
C ARG A 158 15.84 -3.90 -15.64
N CYS A 159 14.93 -3.75 -14.68
CA CYS A 159 13.77 -4.64 -14.54
C CYS A 159 12.51 -4.16 -15.26
N LYS A 160 12.39 -2.87 -15.57
CA LYS A 160 11.21 -2.25 -16.21
C LYS A 160 9.88 -2.35 -15.44
N CYS A 161 9.82 -3.02 -14.28
CA CYS A 161 8.60 -3.18 -13.48
C CYS A 161 8.45 -2.22 -12.28
N VAL A 162 9.38 -1.28 -12.07
CA VAL A 162 9.28 -0.23 -11.02
C VAL A 162 9.43 1.13 -11.66
N PHE A 163 8.69 2.13 -11.18
CA PHE A 163 8.59 3.45 -11.78
C PHE A 163 8.93 4.56 -10.80
N TYR A 164 9.55 5.63 -11.29
CA TYR A 164 10.04 6.74 -10.46
C TYR A 164 9.69 8.09 -11.08
N CYS A 165 9.35 9.08 -10.26
CA CYS A 165 9.13 10.45 -10.75
C CYS A 165 10.42 11.11 -11.27
N GLY A 166 11.59 10.56 -10.95
CA GLY A 166 12.86 11.00 -11.51
C GLY A 166 14.06 10.25 -10.97
N LYS A 167 15.24 10.60 -11.49
CA LYS A 167 16.52 9.95 -11.15
C LYS A 167 16.86 10.02 -9.66
N THR A 168 16.45 11.07 -8.95
CA THR A 168 16.68 11.21 -7.50
C THR A 168 15.98 10.09 -6.74
N CYS A 169 14.69 9.90 -6.98
CA CYS A 169 13.90 8.83 -6.37
C CYS A 169 14.40 7.44 -6.78
N GLN A 170 14.74 7.25 -8.06
CA GLN A 170 15.34 5.98 -8.50
C GLN A 170 16.63 5.66 -7.75
N ARG A 171 17.55 6.62 -7.61
CA ARG A 171 18.84 6.41 -6.91
C ARG A 171 18.63 6.14 -5.43
N HIS A 172 17.70 6.84 -4.80
CA HIS A 172 17.37 6.65 -3.39
C HIS A 172 16.80 5.24 -3.15
N ASP A 173 15.76 4.86 -3.90
CA ASP A 173 15.14 3.53 -3.78
C ASP A 173 16.12 2.40 -4.14
N TRP A 174 16.95 2.60 -5.17
CA TRP A 174 18.01 1.65 -5.54
C TRP A 174 18.95 1.36 -4.37
N LYS A 175 19.41 2.41 -3.67
CA LYS A 175 20.34 2.25 -2.54
C LYS A 175 19.68 1.55 -1.34
N ASN A 176 18.41 1.86 -1.08
CA ASN A 176 17.78 1.52 0.19
C ASN A 176 16.87 0.27 0.14
N ARG A 177 16.37 -0.14 -1.03
CA ARG A 177 15.40 -1.24 -1.16
C ARG A 177 15.52 -2.03 -2.46
N HIS A 178 15.51 -1.38 -3.62
CA HIS A 178 15.23 -2.06 -4.88
C HIS A 178 16.40 -2.87 -5.47
N LYS A 179 17.66 -2.46 -5.26
CA LYS A 179 18.84 -3.14 -5.84
C LYS A 179 18.86 -4.68 -5.64
N PRO A 180 18.63 -5.22 -4.43
CA PRO A 180 18.58 -6.68 -4.23
C PRO A 180 17.36 -7.37 -4.84
N LEU A 181 16.27 -6.63 -5.08
CA LEU A 181 15.01 -7.16 -5.63
C LEU A 181 14.92 -7.07 -7.15
N CYS A 182 15.80 -6.27 -7.76
CA CYS A 182 15.76 -5.96 -9.19
C CYS A 182 16.12 -7.17 -10.05
N GLN A 183 15.10 -7.81 -10.63
CA GLN A 183 15.24 -8.89 -11.59
C GLN A 183 15.02 -8.38 -13.01
N PRO A 184 15.98 -8.54 -13.95
CA PRO A 184 15.78 -8.15 -15.34
C PRO A 184 14.64 -8.97 -15.94
N GLU A 185 13.89 -8.38 -16.88
CA GLU A 185 12.96 -9.16 -17.70
C GLU A 185 13.71 -10.36 -18.29
N LYS A 186 13.16 -11.56 -18.10
CA LYS A 186 13.67 -12.73 -18.82
C LYS A 186 13.59 -12.35 -20.30
N ALA A 187 14.73 -12.28 -20.98
CA ALA A 187 14.76 -12.04 -22.42
C ALA A 187 13.73 -12.96 -23.04
N ALA A 188 12.69 -12.38 -23.67
CA ALA A 188 11.72 -13.14 -24.42
C ALA A 188 12.55 -14.01 -25.37
N LYS A 189 12.52 -15.34 -25.18
CA LYS A 189 13.15 -16.24 -26.12
C LYS A 189 12.47 -15.97 -27.45
N ALA A 190 13.20 -15.34 -28.37
CA ALA A 190 12.80 -15.24 -29.76
C ALA A 190 12.45 -16.68 -30.19
N SER A 191 11.16 -16.91 -30.43
CA SER A 191 10.63 -18.13 -31.02
C SER A 191 10.52 -17.90 -32.51
#